data_AF-A0A961RRP0-F1
#
_entry.id   AF-A0A961RRP0-F1
#
_cell.length_a   1.000
_cell.length_b   1.000
_cell.length_c   1.000
_cell.angle_alpha   90.00
_cell.angle_beta   90.00
_cell.angle_gamma   90.00
#
_symmetry.space_group_name_H-M   'P 1'
#
loop_
_entity.id
_entity.type
_entity.pdbx_description
1 polymer ?
#
loop_
_entity_poly.entity_id
_entity_poly.type
_entity_poly.pdbx_seq_one_letter_code
_entity_poly.pdbx_strand_id
1 'polypeptide(L)'
;MWPAGRPDLKMRVVWAAFFLVVAKLVLMLVPYFFKWATDALNGEGDLPGGLPVFLLAPVALVLAYNIARVGQQGFNQLRDALFARVSQYAVRQLAHRTFVHMHKLSLRFHLERRTGGLSRIIERGTKGIETIVRFTILNTAPTIIEFALT
;
A
#
# COMPACT_ATOMS: atom_id res chain seq x y z
N MET A 1 9.37 16.29 -4.21
CA MET A 1 9.45 14.87 -4.65
C MET A 1 8.34 14.49 -5.62
N TRP A 2 7.36 15.36 -5.89
CA TRP A 2 6.33 15.08 -6.90
C TRP A 2 6.96 14.95 -8.30
N PRO A 3 6.68 13.88 -9.05
CA PRO A 3 7.22 13.67 -10.38
C PRO A 3 6.56 14.63 -11.39
N ALA A 4 7.01 15.89 -11.47
CA ALA A 4 6.41 16.91 -12.33
C ALA A 4 6.40 16.50 -13.82
N GLY A 5 7.48 15.86 -14.28
CA GLY A 5 7.66 15.41 -15.67
C GLY A 5 7.40 13.93 -15.96
N ARG A 6 6.82 13.17 -15.03
CA ARG A 6 6.55 11.73 -15.22
C ARG A 6 5.06 11.40 -15.07
N PRO A 7 4.26 11.55 -16.15
CA PRO A 7 2.82 11.29 -16.11
C PRO A 7 2.50 9.83 -15.82
N ASP A 8 3.39 8.90 -16.18
CA ASP A 8 3.29 7.48 -15.87
C ASP A 8 3.23 7.22 -14.35
N LEU A 9 4.03 7.94 -13.55
CA LEU A 9 4.03 7.80 -12.10
C LEU A 9 2.79 8.44 -11.47
N LYS A 10 2.34 9.59 -12.00
CA LYS A 10 1.08 10.23 -11.55
C LYS A 10 -0.11 9.30 -11.78
N MET A 11 -0.18 8.67 -12.95
CA MET A 11 -1.25 7.74 -13.28
C MET A 11 -1.24 6.49 -12.38
N ARG A 12 -0.05 5.97 -12.03
CA ARG A 12 0.06 4.86 -11.05
C ARG A 12 -0.47 5.23 -9.67
N VAL A 13 -0.26 6.47 -9.20
CA VAL A 13 -0.84 6.95 -7.93
C VAL A 13 -2.37 6.96 -8.01
N VAL A 14 -2.94 7.42 -9.13
CA VAL A 14 -4.40 7.41 -9.34
C VAL A 14 -4.95 5.98 -9.34
N TRP A 15 -4.34 5.06 -10.08
CA TRP A 15 -4.76 3.64 -10.07
C TRP A 15 -4.63 3.00 -8.69
N ALA A 16 -3.55 3.30 -7.97
CA ALA A 16 -3.37 2.77 -6.63
C ALA A 16 -4.42 3.31 -5.65
N ALA A 17 -4.76 4.59 -5.74
CA ALA A 17 -5.88 5.17 -4.98
C ALA A 17 -7.22 4.52 -5.35
N PHE A 18 -7.47 4.27 -6.63
CA PHE A 18 -8.67 3.56 -7.08
C PHE A 18 -8.75 2.14 -6.49
N PHE A 19 -7.70 1.33 -6.60
CA PHE A 19 -7.70 -0.02 -6.01
C PHE A 19 -7.83 -0.02 -4.49
N LEU A 20 -7.29 1.00 -3.82
CA LEU A 20 -7.47 1.18 -2.39
C LEU A 20 -8.93 1.42 -2.01
N VAL A 21 -9.63 2.29 -2.75
CA VAL A 21 -11.06 2.54 -2.55
C VAL A 21 -11.86 1.24 -2.79
N VAL A 22 -11.59 0.53 -3.87
CA VAL A 22 -12.25 -0.76 -4.17
C VAL A 22 -11.99 -1.78 -3.05
N ALA A 23 -10.76 -1.90 -2.56
CA ALA A 23 -10.43 -2.79 -1.45
C ALA A 23 -11.23 -2.45 -0.19
N LYS A 24 -11.39 -1.17 0.14
CA LYS A 24 -12.14 -0.72 1.31
C LYS A 24 -13.65 -0.95 1.15
N LEU A 25 -14.21 -0.73 -0.02
CA LEU A 25 -15.61 -1.07 -0.31
C LEU A 25 -15.87 -2.58 -0.14
N VAL A 26 -14.97 -3.43 -0.65
CA VAL A 26 -15.07 -4.88 -0.44
C VAL A 26 -14.98 -5.20 1.06
N LEU A 27 -14.04 -4.58 1.79
CA LEU A 27 -13.89 -4.78 3.24
C LEU A 27 -15.17 -4.43 4.01
N MET A 28 -15.87 -3.34 3.64
CA MET A 28 -17.15 -2.96 4.25
C MET A 28 -18.26 -3.98 3.97
N LEU A 29 -18.23 -4.68 2.82
CA LEU A 29 -19.23 -5.69 2.45
C LEU A 29 -19.00 -7.05 3.13
N VAL A 30 -17.76 -7.38 3.49
CA VAL A 30 -17.38 -8.64 4.15
C VAL A 30 -18.25 -9.00 5.38
N PRO A 31 -18.51 -8.11 6.36
CA PRO A 31 -19.35 -8.44 7.51
C PRO A 31 -20.81 -8.73 7.13
N TYR A 32 -21.33 -8.14 6.05
CA TYR A 32 -22.70 -8.42 5.57
C TYR A 32 -22.82 -9.83 5.01
N PHE A 33 -21.82 -10.32 4.26
CA PHE A 33 -21.80 -11.71 3.81
C PHE A 33 -21.78 -12.70 4.98
N PHE A 34 -21.02 -12.39 6.03
CA PHE A 34 -20.99 -13.21 7.24
C PHE A 34 -22.34 -13.20 7.96
N LYS A 35 -22.96 -12.01 8.11
CA LYS A 35 -24.31 -11.86 8.67
C LYS A 35 -25.34 -12.69 7.89
N TRP A 36 -25.40 -12.55 6.57
CA TRP A 36 -26.35 -13.31 5.76
C TRP A 36 -26.12 -14.82 5.83
N ALA A 37 -24.86 -15.25 5.97
CA ALA A 37 -24.56 -16.66 6.18
C ALA A 37 -25.15 -17.16 7.51
N THR A 38 -25.00 -16.39 8.59
CA THR A 38 -25.54 -16.76 9.91
C THR A 38 -27.06 -16.67 9.97
N ASP A 39 -27.68 -15.69 9.32
CA ASP A 39 -29.13 -15.54 9.27
C ASP A 39 -29.78 -16.72 8.52
N ALA A 40 -29.15 -17.18 7.44
CA ALA A 40 -29.58 -18.36 6.68
C ALA A 40 -29.50 -19.67 7.49
N LEU A 41 -28.58 -19.77 8.45
CA LEU A 41 -28.46 -20.90 9.37
C LEU A 41 -29.52 -20.87 10.48
N ASN A 42 -29.99 -19.68 10.87
CA ASN A 42 -30.96 -19.48 11.96
C ASN A 42 -32.43 -19.62 11.52
N GLY A 43 -32.71 -19.77 10.23
CA GLY A 43 -34.05 -20.10 9.74
C GLY A 43 -34.97 -18.92 9.40
N GLU A 44 -34.44 -17.71 9.16
CA GLU A 44 -35.23 -16.53 8.76
C GLU A 44 -35.38 -16.35 7.22
N GLY A 45 -34.99 -17.35 6.41
CA GLY A 45 -34.99 -17.26 4.94
C GLY A 45 -35.93 -18.24 4.25
N ASP A 46 -37.15 -17.79 3.92
CA ASP A 46 -38.08 -18.52 3.06
C ASP A 46 -37.57 -18.47 1.60
N LEU A 47 -36.91 -19.53 1.14
CA LEU A 47 -36.43 -19.68 -0.25
C LEU A 47 -36.92 -21.01 -0.84
N PRO A 48 -37.62 -21.01 -2.00
CA PRO A 48 -38.28 -22.19 -2.52
C PRO A 48 -37.34 -23.11 -3.33
N GLY A 49 -37.32 -24.40 -2.97
CA GLY A 49 -37.10 -25.51 -3.92
C GLY A 49 -35.82 -26.35 -3.82
N GLY A 50 -35.97 -27.62 -3.40
CA GLY A 50 -35.48 -28.78 -4.19
C GLY A 50 -34.14 -29.45 -3.86
N LEU A 51 -33.29 -28.86 -3.01
CA LEU A 51 -32.20 -29.49 -2.26
C LEU A 51 -32.33 -28.95 -0.82
N PRO A 52 -31.66 -29.44 0.25
CA PRO A 52 -31.69 -28.71 1.51
C PRO A 52 -30.99 -27.35 1.29
N VAL A 53 -31.76 -26.33 0.92
CA VAL A 53 -31.29 -24.96 0.59
C VAL A 53 -30.52 -24.38 1.79
N PHE A 54 -30.87 -24.83 2.99
CA PHE A 54 -30.19 -24.59 4.26
C PHE A 54 -28.71 -25.04 4.32
N LEU A 55 -28.25 -26.03 3.56
CA LEU A 55 -26.82 -26.43 3.55
C LEU A 55 -26.03 -25.76 2.41
N LEU A 56 -26.67 -25.51 1.27
CA LEU A 56 -26.01 -24.90 0.10
C LEU A 56 -25.82 -23.38 0.25
N ALA A 57 -26.82 -22.67 0.80
CA ALA A 57 -26.76 -21.22 0.92
C ALA A 57 -25.69 -20.73 1.92
N PRO A 58 -25.56 -21.30 3.14
CA PRO A 58 -24.53 -20.87 4.08
C PRO A 58 -23.12 -21.23 3.61
N VAL A 59 -22.93 -22.42 3.00
CA VAL A 59 -21.63 -22.82 2.44
C VAL A 59 -21.23 -21.90 1.29
N ALA A 60 -22.15 -21.55 0.40
CA ALA A 60 -21.90 -20.60 -0.68
C ALA A 60 -21.56 -19.20 -0.15
N LEU A 61 -22.24 -18.73 0.91
CA LEU A 61 -21.98 -17.43 1.53
C LEU A 61 -20.64 -17.40 2.28
N VAL A 62 -20.25 -18.49 2.94
CA VAL A 62 -18.91 -18.64 3.56
C VAL A 62 -17.82 -18.65 2.49
N LEU A 63 -18.03 -19.35 1.38
CA LEU A 63 -17.11 -19.30 0.24
C LEU A 63 -17.02 -17.89 -0.35
N ALA A 64 -18.14 -17.21 -0.55
CA ALA A 64 -18.18 -15.83 -1.04
C ALA A 64 -17.46 -14.87 -0.08
N TYR A 65 -17.64 -15.00 1.23
CA TYR A 65 -16.90 -14.26 2.26
C TYR A 65 -15.38 -14.45 2.11
N ASN A 66 -14.93 -15.70 1.98
CA ASN A 66 -13.50 -15.99 1.85
C ASN A 66 -12.93 -15.45 0.53
N ILE A 67 -13.66 -15.60 -0.58
CA ILE A 67 -13.27 -15.04 -1.88
C ILE A 67 -13.20 -13.51 -1.80
N ALA A 68 -14.19 -12.85 -1.20
CA ALA A 68 -14.19 -11.40 -1.00
C ALA A 68 -13.00 -10.96 -0.15
N ARG A 69 -12.66 -11.69 0.91
CA ARG A 69 -11.51 -11.41 1.78
C ARG A 69 -10.18 -11.57 1.03
N VAL A 70 -10.02 -12.64 0.26
CA VAL A 70 -8.83 -12.85 -0.58
C VAL A 70 -8.75 -11.77 -1.67
N GLY A 71 -9.87 -11.43 -2.31
CA GLY A 71 -9.94 -10.36 -3.31
C GLY A 71 -9.56 -9.00 -2.72
N GLN A 72 -10.06 -8.68 -1.52
CA GLN A 72 -9.71 -7.48 -0.78
C GLN A 72 -8.20 -7.40 -0.52
N GLN A 73 -7.57 -8.50 -0.08
CA GLN A 73 -6.12 -8.54 0.05
C GLN A 73 -5.40 -8.41 -1.29
N GLY A 74 -5.93 -9.02 -2.36
CA GLY A 74 -5.39 -8.89 -3.71
C GLY A 74 -5.36 -7.44 -4.19
N PHE A 75 -6.44 -6.67 -3.98
CA PHE A 75 -6.48 -5.24 -4.30
C PHE A 75 -5.47 -4.43 -3.50
N ASN A 76 -5.27 -4.74 -2.22
CA ASN A 76 -4.23 -4.12 -1.40
C ASN A 76 -2.81 -4.42 -1.95
N GLN A 77 -2.53 -5.68 -2.33
CA GLN A 77 -1.24 -6.04 -2.93
C GLN A 77 -1.01 -5.34 -4.26
N LEU A 78 -2.06 -5.20 -5.07
CA LEU A 78 -1.99 -4.49 -6.36
C LEU A 78 -1.69 -2.99 -6.16
N ARG A 79 -2.36 -2.36 -5.19
CA ARG A 79 -2.04 -0.99 -4.76
C ARG A 79 -0.57 -0.87 -4.36
N ASP A 80 -0.09 -1.76 -3.50
CA ASP A 80 1.29 -1.71 -2.99
C ASP A 80 2.32 -1.89 -4.11
N ALA A 81 2.05 -2.79 -5.06
CA ALA A 81 2.88 -2.98 -6.25
C ALA A 81 2.92 -1.72 -7.14
N LEU A 82 1.78 -1.03 -7.31
CA LEU A 82 1.71 0.23 -8.06
C LEU A 82 2.48 1.35 -7.35
N PHE A 83 2.31 1.48 -6.03
CA PHE A 83 3.02 2.48 -5.22
C PHE A 83 4.52 2.20 -5.14
N ALA A 84 4.95 0.95 -5.12
CA ALA A 84 6.36 0.59 -5.02
C ALA A 84 7.22 1.30 -6.08
N ARG A 85 6.73 1.38 -7.33
CA ARG A 85 7.44 2.07 -8.42
C ARG A 85 7.55 3.58 -8.19
N VAL A 86 6.52 4.21 -7.64
CA VAL A 86 6.51 5.64 -7.30
C VAL A 86 7.49 5.92 -6.17
N SER A 87 7.48 5.10 -5.12
CA SER A 87 8.38 5.21 -3.97
C SER A 87 9.83 4.98 -4.35
N GLN A 88 10.13 3.95 -5.15
CA GLN A 88 11.49 3.71 -5.65
C GLN A 88 12.01 4.89 -6.47
N TYR A 89 11.15 5.51 -7.29
CA TYR A 89 11.53 6.71 -8.04
C TYR A 89 11.87 7.88 -7.10
N ALA A 90 11.03 8.15 -6.09
CA ALA A 90 11.26 9.21 -5.13
C ALA A 90 12.57 9.00 -4.34
N VAL A 91 12.80 7.76 -3.86
CA VAL A 91 14.04 7.36 -3.18
C VAL A 91 15.26 7.57 -4.07
N ARG A 92 15.22 7.07 -5.32
CA ARG A 92 16.32 7.23 -6.28
C ARG A 92 16.63 8.69 -6.57
N GLN A 93 15.59 9.51 -6.73
CA GLN A 93 15.75 10.95 -6.98
C GLN A 93 16.40 11.66 -5.80
N LEU A 94 16.02 11.29 -4.58
CA LEU A 94 16.61 11.81 -3.36
C LEU A 94 18.07 11.40 -3.23
N ALA A 95 18.37 10.11 -3.37
CA ALA A 95 19.73 9.58 -3.33
C ALA A 95 20.64 10.29 -4.34
N HIS A 96 20.15 10.47 -5.57
CA HIS A 96 20.88 11.21 -6.60
C HIS A 96 21.14 12.67 -6.20
N ARG A 97 20.14 13.39 -5.71
CA ARG A 97 20.32 14.79 -5.27
C ARG A 97 21.32 14.89 -4.13
N THR A 98 21.26 13.99 -3.17
CA THR A 98 22.19 13.97 -2.04
C THR A 98 23.61 13.65 -2.51
N PHE A 99 23.78 12.68 -3.41
CA PHE A 99 25.08 12.35 -4.01
C PHE A 99 25.71 13.54 -4.76
N VAL A 100 24.92 14.21 -5.61
CA VAL A 100 25.37 15.40 -6.35
C VAL A 100 25.71 16.55 -5.39
N HIS A 101 24.91 16.76 -4.35
CA HIS A 101 25.19 17.78 -3.35
C HIS A 101 26.51 17.52 -2.62
N MET A 102 26.78 16.27 -2.23
CA MET A 102 28.05 15.87 -1.62
C MET A 102 29.24 16.16 -2.53
N HIS A 103 29.17 15.83 -3.82
CA HIS A 103 30.25 16.09 -4.78
C HIS A 103 30.50 17.58 -5.03
N LYS A 104 29.49 18.43 -4.84
CA LYS A 104 29.61 19.89 -5.02
C LYS A 104 30.17 20.63 -3.80
N LEU A 105 30.41 19.93 -2.69
CA LEU A 105 31.00 20.56 -1.51
C LEU A 105 32.48 20.90 -1.75
N SER A 106 32.96 21.95 -1.08
CA SER A 106 34.31 22.46 -1.27
C SER A 106 35.39 21.39 -1.04
N LEU A 107 36.53 21.53 -1.70
CA LEU A 107 37.69 20.66 -1.46
C LEU A 107 38.13 20.71 0.02
N ARG A 108 38.04 21.89 0.65
CA ARG A 108 38.27 22.07 2.08
C ARG A 108 37.35 21.21 2.95
N PHE A 109 36.05 21.12 2.60
CA PHE A 109 35.11 20.22 3.28
C PHE A 109 35.54 18.74 3.18
N HIS A 110 36.11 18.34 2.04
CA HIS A 110 36.59 16.97 1.82
C HIS A 110 37.95 16.69 2.50
N LEU A 111 38.81 17.72 2.68
CA LEU A 111 40.15 17.60 3.25
C LEU A 111 40.23 17.84 4.78
N GLU A 112 39.41 18.71 5.36
CA GLU A 112 39.46 19.09 6.80
C GLU A 112 38.96 18.01 7.76
N ARG A 113 38.28 16.98 7.25
CA ARG A 113 37.63 15.96 8.08
C ARG A 113 38.24 14.60 7.79
N ARG A 114 38.56 13.80 8.84
CA ARG A 114 39.04 12.42 8.69
C ARG A 114 38.08 11.66 7.76
N THR A 115 38.52 11.44 6.51
CA THR A 115 37.67 11.07 5.37
C THR A 115 36.80 9.84 5.65
N GLY A 116 37.32 8.87 6.41
CA GLY A 116 36.57 7.67 6.80
C GLY A 116 35.39 7.91 7.76
N GLY A 117 35.57 8.74 8.80
CA GLY A 117 34.52 9.01 9.79
C GLY A 117 33.41 9.90 9.23
N LEU A 118 33.80 10.88 8.42
CA LEU A 118 32.89 11.81 7.75
C LEU A 118 32.04 11.12 6.68
N SER A 119 32.69 10.34 5.82
CA SER A 119 32.01 9.54 4.80
C SER A 119 31.01 8.58 5.45
N ARG A 120 31.36 7.96 6.60
CA ARG A 120 30.46 7.07 7.33
C ARG A 120 29.28 7.80 7.98
N ILE A 121 29.44 9.04 8.42
CA ILE A 121 28.33 9.86 8.94
C ILE A 121 27.39 10.25 7.80
N ILE A 122 27.95 10.69 6.66
CA ILE A 122 27.18 11.03 5.46
C ILE A 122 26.42 9.81 4.96
N GLU A 123 27.10 8.66 4.77
CA GLU A 123 26.47 7.43 4.29
C GLU A 123 25.32 6.99 5.21
N ARG A 124 25.54 7.00 6.54
CA ARG A 124 24.47 6.70 7.51
C ARG A 124 23.33 7.72 7.46
N GLY A 125 23.64 9.01 7.32
CA GLY A 125 22.64 10.06 7.19
C GLY A 125 21.80 9.92 5.92
N THR A 126 22.44 9.62 4.79
CA THR A 126 21.74 9.39 3.51
C THR A 126 20.86 8.14 3.55
N LYS A 127 21.36 7.02 4.10
CA LYS A 127 20.58 5.80 4.34
C LYS A 127 19.42 6.04 5.31
N GLY A 128 19.62 6.86 6.34
CA GLY A 128 18.57 7.26 7.27
C GLY A 128 17.47 8.05 6.58
N ILE A 129 17.83 9.07 5.79
CA ILE A 129 16.88 9.87 5.00
C ILE A 129 16.14 8.98 3.99
N GLU A 130 16.84 8.08 3.30
CA GLU A 130 16.22 7.10 2.40
C GLU A 130 15.21 6.22 3.14
N THR A 131 15.58 5.73 4.32
CA THR A 131 14.72 4.88 5.14
C THR A 131 13.46 5.63 5.57
N ILE A 132 13.60 6.87 6.04
CA ILE A 132 12.47 7.72 6.43
C ILE A 132 11.57 7.96 5.22
N VAL A 133 12.11 8.38 4.08
CA VAL A 133 11.31 8.66 2.88
C VAL A 133 10.62 7.39 2.38
N ARG A 134 11.32 6.26 2.36
CA ARG A 134 10.74 4.97 2.00
C ARG A 134 9.59 4.60 2.93
N PHE A 135 9.79 4.70 4.25
CA PHE A 135 8.78 4.39 5.24
C PHE A 135 7.56 5.31 5.14
N THR A 136 7.80 6.62 5.01
CA THR A 136 6.74 7.62 4.87
C THR A 136 5.90 7.40 3.61
N ILE A 137 6.53 7.08 2.47
CA ILE A 137 5.78 6.90 1.22
C ILE A 137 5.14 5.51 1.12
N LEU A 138 5.80 4.44 1.58
CA LEU A 138 5.29 3.07 1.45
C LEU A 138 4.35 2.62 2.56
N ASN A 139 4.50 3.15 3.78
CA ASN A 139 3.67 2.75 4.91
C ASN A 139 2.78 3.90 5.36
N THR A 140 3.37 5.03 5.76
CA THR A 140 2.60 6.12 6.37
C THR A 140 1.53 6.69 5.44
N ALA A 141 1.88 6.99 4.18
CA ALA A 141 0.91 7.55 3.24
C ALA A 141 -0.26 6.59 2.93
N PRO A 142 -0.03 5.31 2.57
CA PRO A 142 -1.12 4.36 2.43
C PRO A 142 -1.93 4.14 3.71
N THR A 143 -1.29 4.06 4.88
CA THR A 143 -1.98 3.92 6.17
C THR A 143 -2.89 5.12 6.47
N ILE A 144 -2.45 6.36 6.19
CA ILE A 144 -3.29 7.54 6.38
C ILE A 144 -4.51 7.50 5.45
N ILE A 145 -4.31 7.16 4.17
CA ILE A 145 -5.43 7.06 3.23
C ILE A 145 -6.38 5.93 3.65
N GLU A 146 -5.84 4.80 4.11
CA GLU A 146 -6.63 3.71 4.67
C GLU A 146 -7.46 4.14 5.87
N PHE A 147 -6.86 4.87 6.81
CA PHE A 147 -7.53 5.36 8.01
C PHE A 147 -8.62 6.38 7.67
N ALA A 148 -8.38 7.28 6.71
CA ALA A 148 -9.40 8.25 6.28
C ALA A 148 -10.58 7.61 5.54
N LEU A 149 -10.38 6.43 4.93
CA LEU A 149 -11.42 5.67 4.21
C LEU A 149 -12.20 4.71 5.11
N THR A 150 -11.75 4.47 6.35
CA THR A 150 -12.35 3.52 7.29
C THR A 150 -13.05 4.29 8.41
#